data_AF-A0A2J9ESL2-F1
#
_entry.id   AF-A0A2J9ESL2-F1
#
_cell.length_a   1.000
_cell.length_b   1.000
_cell.length_c   1.000
_cell.angle_alpha   90.00
_cell.angle_beta   90.00
_cell.angle_gamma   90.00
#
_symmetry.space_group_name_H-M   'P 1'
#
loop_
_entity.id
_entity.type
_entity.pdbx_description
1 polymer ?
#
loop_
_entity_poly.entity_id
_entity_poly.type
_entity_poly.pdbx_seq_one_letter_code
_entity_poly.pdbx_strand_id
1 'polypeptide(L)' 'MKKFILVTAVTMLTVTSAWANQVPEKNGECASMNCMSMSKSTSVNEHEQAIIAHETMNNANSPAHQSIIDMHRKMLQQGQ' A
#
# COMPACT_ATOMS: atom_id res chain seq x y z
N MET A 1 -57.52 -7.29 26.62
CA MET A 1 -56.05 -7.47 26.54
C MET A 1 -55.68 -7.99 25.16
N LYS A 2 -55.22 -7.11 24.27
CA LYS A 2 -54.65 -7.52 22.97
C LYS A 2 -53.35 -6.74 22.81
N LYS A 3 -52.26 -7.50 22.81
CA LYS A 3 -50.87 -7.09 22.95
C LYS A 3 -50.38 -6.60 21.60
N PHE A 4 -49.98 -5.33 21.52
CA PHE A 4 -49.27 -4.76 20.38
C PHE A 4 -47.82 -5.26 20.45
N ILE A 5 -47.36 -5.98 19.43
CA ILE A 5 -45.95 -6.27 19.24
C ILE A 5 -45.54 -5.67 17.90
N LEU A 6 -44.73 -4.62 18.03
CA LEU A 6 -43.94 -3.96 17.00
C LEU A 6 -43.16 -4.99 16.16
N VAL A 7 -43.30 -4.92 14.84
CA VAL A 7 -42.25 -5.38 13.93
C VAL A 7 -41.64 -4.13 13.31
N THR A 8 -40.40 -3.87 13.72
CA THR A 8 -39.53 -2.77 13.34
C THR A 8 -39.33 -2.72 11.83
N ALA A 9 -39.76 -1.61 11.21
CA ALA A 9 -39.39 -1.26 9.86
C ALA A 9 -37.87 -1.00 9.81
N VAL A 10 -37.14 -1.85 9.08
CA VAL A 10 -35.74 -1.60 8.72
C VAL A 10 -35.74 -0.48 7.69
N THR A 11 -35.62 0.75 8.15
CA THR A 11 -35.32 1.90 7.31
C THR A 11 -33.83 1.85 6.99
N MET A 12 -33.48 1.39 5.78
CA MET A 12 -32.14 1.57 5.23
C MET A 12 -31.90 3.07 5.03
N LEU A 13 -31.25 3.69 6.01
CA LEU A 13 -30.71 5.04 5.93
C LEU A 13 -29.44 4.98 5.06
N THR A 14 -29.59 5.33 3.78
CA THR A 14 -28.44 5.76 2.98
C THR A 14 -28.03 7.15 3.44
N VAL A 15 -26.97 7.24 4.23
CA VAL A 15 -26.30 8.53 4.48
C VAL A 15 -25.15 8.66 3.50
N THR A 16 -25.35 9.47 2.46
CA THR A 16 -24.27 10.06 1.68
C THR A 16 -23.61 11.15 2.53
N SER A 17 -22.34 10.95 2.88
CA SER A 17 -21.47 12.02 3.35
C SER A 17 -20.68 12.57 2.16
N ALA A 18 -21.01 13.81 1.76
CA ALA A 18 -20.21 14.62 0.86
C ALA A 18 -19.37 15.63 1.66
N TRP A 19 -18.16 15.91 1.15
CA TRP A 19 -17.01 16.70 1.67
C TRP A 19 -16.15 15.97 2.74
N ALA A 20 -14.81 15.94 2.76
CA ALA A 20 -13.69 16.60 2.06
C ALA A 20 -12.49 15.60 2.09
N ASN A 21 -11.47 15.52 1.22
CA ASN A 21 -10.92 16.35 0.14
C ASN A 21 -10.81 15.52 -1.15
N GLN A 22 -11.11 16.14 -2.29
CA GLN A 22 -10.76 15.62 -3.60
C GLN A 22 -9.26 15.85 -3.82
N VAL A 23 -8.45 14.79 -3.69
CA VAL A 23 -7.10 14.78 -4.29
C VAL A 23 -7.28 14.75 -5.81
N PRO A 24 -6.51 15.55 -6.56
CA PRO A 24 -6.74 15.76 -7.97
C PRO A 24 -6.67 14.45 -8.75
N GLU A 25 -7.76 14.20 -9.47
CA GLU A 25 -7.83 13.31 -10.62
C GLU A 25 -6.65 13.60 -11.55
N LYS A 26 -5.69 12.68 -11.55
CA LYS A 26 -4.69 12.58 -12.61
C LYS A 26 -4.69 11.12 -13.08
N ASN A 27 -5.61 10.85 -13.99
CA ASN A 27 -5.50 9.94 -15.14
C ASN A 27 -4.72 8.63 -14.93
N GLY A 28 -5.46 7.52 -14.78
CA GLY A 28 -4.89 6.17 -14.75
C GLY A 28 -5.94 5.09 -14.87
N GLU A 29 -6.72 5.10 -15.96
CA GLU A 29 -7.52 3.95 -16.37
C GLU A 29 -6.58 2.75 -16.62
N CYS A 30 -6.77 1.65 -15.91
CA CYS A 30 -6.30 0.34 -16.34
C CYS A 30 -7.28 -0.74 -15.88
N ALA A 31 -8.45 -0.74 -16.50
CA ALA A 31 -9.20 -1.96 -16.73
C ALA A 31 -8.68 -2.57 -18.05
N SER A 32 -7.52 -3.23 -18.01
CA SER A 32 -7.00 -4.00 -19.14
C SER A 32 -6.15 -5.14 -18.61
N MET A 33 -6.22 -6.31 -19.25
CA MET A 33 -5.53 -7.56 -18.90
C MET A 33 -4.00 -7.42 -19.08
N ASN A 34 -3.38 -6.60 -18.24
CA ASN A 34 -1.94 -6.50 -18.06
C ASN A 34 -1.53 -6.06 -16.63
N CYS A 35 -2.45 -6.07 -15.66
CA CYS A 35 -2.12 -5.94 -14.24
C CYS A 35 -1.64 -7.28 -13.64
N MET A 36 -0.70 -7.95 -14.32
CA MET A 36 0.23 -8.92 -13.71
C MET A 36 1.64 -8.76 -14.30
N SER A 37 1.98 -7.58 -14.80
CA SER A 37 3.38 -7.22 -14.96
C SER A 37 3.63 -6.12 -13.96
N MET A 38 4.05 -6.53 -12.76
CA MET A 38 4.71 -5.65 -11.81
C MET A 38 5.66 -4.82 -12.65
N SER A 39 5.35 -3.53 -12.76
CA SER A 39 5.99 -2.59 -13.66
C SER A 39 7.45 -2.95 -13.72
N LYS A 40 7.95 -3.23 -14.92
CA LYS A 40 9.37 -3.28 -15.22
C LYS A 40 9.90 -1.88 -14.88
N SER A 41 10.12 -1.65 -13.58
CA SER A 41 10.62 -0.42 -13.02
C SER A 41 12.01 -0.33 -13.58
N THR A 42 12.12 0.55 -14.57
CA THR A 42 13.35 1.13 -15.10
C THR A 42 14.46 1.11 -14.06
N SER A 43 15.32 0.10 -14.14
CA SER A 43 16.63 -0.07 -13.50
C SER A 43 16.87 0.65 -12.17
N VAL A 44 16.02 0.46 -11.16
CA VAL A 44 16.50 0.57 -9.79
C VAL A 44 17.32 -0.68 -9.50
N ASN A 45 18.56 -0.54 -9.05
CA ASN A 45 19.39 -1.69 -8.71
C ASN A 45 18.64 -2.51 -7.65
N GLU A 46 18.49 -3.83 -7.84
CA GLU A 46 17.73 -4.69 -6.91
C GLU A 46 18.24 -4.57 -5.47
N HIS A 47 19.53 -4.28 -5.29
CA HIS A 47 20.13 -3.99 -3.99
C HIS A 47 19.67 -2.67 -3.38
N GLU A 48 19.44 -1.64 -4.19
CA GLU A 48 18.89 -0.36 -3.73
C GLU A 48 17.43 -0.50 -3.31
N GLN A 49 16.64 -1.24 -4.08
CA GLN A 49 15.27 -1.57 -3.69
C GLN A 49 15.23 -2.39 -2.38
N ALA A 50 16.15 -3.34 -2.22
CA ALA A 50 16.25 -4.14 -1.00
C ALA A 50 16.66 -3.29 0.22
N ILE A 51 17.54 -2.30 0.06
CA ILE A 51 17.89 -1.34 1.13
C ILE A 51 16.64 -0.61 1.61
N ILE A 52 15.86 -0.03 0.70
CA ILE A 52 14.63 0.70 1.04
C ILE A 52 13.63 -0.22 1.75
N ALA A 53 13.49 -1.47 1.30
CA ALA A 53 12.63 -2.44 1.97
C ALA A 53 13.06 -2.69 3.42
N HIS A 54 14.37 -2.85 3.68
CA HIS A 54 14.86 -3.08 5.03
C HIS A 54 14.86 -1.82 5.91
N GLU A 55 15.07 -0.63 5.36
CA GLU A 55 15.01 0.65 6.08
C GLU A 55 13.58 1.03 6.51
N THR A 56 12.57 0.56 5.77
CA THR A 56 11.14 0.89 6.02
C THR A 56 10.45 -0.07 6.98
N MET A 57 11.11 -1.15 7.41
CA MET A 57 10.55 -2.10 8.37
C MET A 57 10.56 -1.54 9.80
N ASN A 58 9.54 -1.91 10.59
CA ASN A 58 9.59 -1.66 12.03
C ASN A 58 10.77 -2.41 12.64
N ASN A 59 11.60 -1.72 13.42
CA ASN A 59 12.92 -2.20 13.88
C ASN A 59 14.00 -2.27 12.77
N ALA A 60 13.93 -1.45 11.73
CA ALA A 60 15.01 -1.28 10.74
C ALA A 60 16.37 -0.98 11.39
N ASN A 61 16.37 -0.28 12.53
CA ASN A 61 17.59 0.04 13.29
C ASN A 61 18.13 -1.12 14.15
N SER A 62 17.49 -2.29 14.09
CA SER A 62 17.99 -3.50 14.76
C SER A 62 19.29 -3.99 14.10
N PRO A 63 20.20 -4.63 14.86
CA PRO A 63 21.48 -5.09 14.33
C PRO A 63 21.35 -6.01 13.10
N ALA A 64 20.31 -6.85 13.06
CA ALA A 64 20.07 -7.76 11.95
C ALA A 64 19.72 -6.99 10.65
N HIS A 65 18.77 -6.06 10.72
CA HIS A 65 18.38 -5.26 9.55
C HIS A 65 19.52 -4.35 9.09
N GLN A 66 20.24 -3.70 10.01
CA GLN A 66 21.42 -2.89 9.67
C GLN A 66 22.51 -3.71 8.98
N SER A 67 22.81 -4.92 9.47
CA SER A 67 23.78 -5.80 8.82
C SER A 67 23.38 -6.18 7.38
N ILE A 68 22.09 -6.34 7.10
CA ILE A 68 21.59 -6.67 5.77
C ILE A 68 21.63 -5.43 4.85
N ILE A 69 21.25 -4.26 5.37
CA ILE A 69 21.36 -2.98 4.66
C ILE A 69 22.82 -2.72 4.24
N ASP A 70 23.77 -2.90 5.15
CA ASP A 70 25.19 -2.70 4.86
C ASP A 70 25.72 -3.68 3.82
N MET A 71 25.24 -4.93 3.82
CA MET A 71 25.58 -5.91 2.80
C MET A 71 25.10 -5.45 1.41
N HIS A 72 23.84 -5.02 1.30
CA HIS A 72 23.33 -4.48 0.03
C HIS A 72 24.08 -3.22 -0.43
N ARG A 73 24.46 -2.32 0.49
CA ARG A 73 25.27 -1.13 0.18
C ARG A 73 26.66 -1.48 -0.37
N LYS A 74 27.26 -2.59 0.09
CA LYS A 74 28.53 -3.09 -0.45
C LYS A 74 28.36 -3.68 -1.85
N MET A 75 27.28 -4.42 -2.08
CA MET A 75 26.98 -5.00 -3.39
C MET A 75 26.73 -3.91 -4.45
N LEU A 76 26.11 -2.79 -4.07
CA LEU A 76 25.98 -1.61 -4.94
C LEU A 76 27.33 -1.07 -5.42
N GLN A 77 28.34 -1.05 -4.54
CA GLN A 77 29.70 -0.58 -4.88
C GLN A 77 30.49 -1.59 -5.71
N GLN A 78 30.12 -2.87 -5.66
CA GLN A 78 30.79 -3.95 -6.40
C GLN A 78 30.17 -4.22 -7.78
N GLY A 79 28.92 -3.82 -7.99
CA GLY A 79 28.19 -3.95 -9.26
C GLY A 79 28.21 -2.72 -10.17
N GLN A 80 28.97 -1.68 -9.81
CA GLN A 80 29.33 -0.53 -10.65
C GLN A 80 30.72 -0.72 -11.24
#